data_AF-A0A6L7S524-F1
#
_entry.id   AF-A0A6L7S524-F1
#
_cell.length_a   1.000
_cell.length_b   1.000
_cell.length_c   1.000
_cell.angle_alpha   90.00
_cell.angle_beta   90.00
_cell.angle_gamma   90.00
#
_symmetry.space_group_name_H-M   'P 1'
#
loop_
_entity.id
_entity.type
_entity.pdbx_description
1 polymer ?
#
loop_
_entity_poly.entity_id
_entity_poly.type
_entity_poly.pdbx_seq_one_letter_code
_entity_poly.pdbx_strand_id
1 'polypeptide(L)'
;MALDKMGADTASATGRDLYELGEFPPMAHVPARMHAWAIRRERHGEPDRSFQLEVVDVRKPGSSEVVVLVMAAGVNYNGVWAGLGIPISPFDVHGAEYHIAGSDASGIVWAVGDRVRNWKVGDEVVIHCNQDDGDDEHCNGGDPMYSPSQRIWGYETPDGSFAQFTTVQ
;
A
#
# COMPACT_ATOMS: atom_id res chain seq x y z
N MET A 1 -25.95 -23.82 -15.03
CA MET A 1 -25.36 -23.10 -16.17
C MET A 1 -24.72 -21.84 -15.63
N ALA A 2 -23.42 -21.61 -15.52
CA ALA A 2 -22.20 -22.39 -15.68
C ALA A 2 -21.15 -21.57 -14.91
N LEU A 3 -20.73 -22.01 -13.72
CA LEU A 3 -19.65 -21.37 -12.95
C LEU A 3 -18.64 -22.39 -12.40
N ASP A 4 -18.74 -23.65 -12.82
CA ASP A 4 -17.70 -24.65 -12.55
C ASP A 4 -16.81 -24.76 -13.78
N LYS A 5 -15.59 -24.22 -13.65
CA LYS A 5 -14.34 -24.46 -14.40
C LYS A 5 -13.59 -23.15 -14.66
N MET A 6 -13.06 -22.52 -13.62
CA MET A 6 -11.76 -21.85 -13.76
C MET A 6 -10.72 -22.91 -13.38
N GLY A 7 -10.27 -23.64 -14.40
CA GLY A 7 -9.09 -24.48 -14.27
C GLY A 7 -7.91 -23.61 -13.86
N ALA A 8 -7.00 -24.19 -13.08
CA ALA A 8 -5.69 -23.63 -12.81
C ALA A 8 -4.91 -23.53 -14.13
N ASP A 9 -5.18 -22.49 -14.91
CA ASP A 9 -4.31 -22.07 -15.99
C ASP A 9 -3.14 -21.34 -15.36
N THR A 10 -2.10 -22.09 -15.00
CA THR A 10 -0.75 -21.58 -14.82
C THR A 10 -0.14 -21.22 -16.18
N ALA A 11 -0.88 -20.47 -16.99
CA ALA A 11 -0.33 -19.78 -18.12
C ALA A 11 0.48 -18.62 -17.55
N SER A 12 1.79 -18.64 -17.80
CA SER A 12 2.67 -17.48 -17.68
C SER A 12 2.07 -16.33 -18.47
N ALA A 13 1.16 -15.56 -17.86
CA ALA A 13 0.65 -14.35 -18.43
C ALA A 13 1.87 -13.42 -18.56
N THR A 14 2.30 -13.17 -19.80
CA THR A 14 3.28 -12.14 -20.11
C THR A 14 2.63 -10.79 -19.82
N GLY A 15 2.54 -10.45 -18.53
CA GLY A 15 1.94 -9.21 -18.09
C GLY A 15 2.86 -8.04 -18.43
N ARG A 16 2.27 -6.86 -18.58
CA ARG A 16 3.00 -5.62 -18.82
C ARG A 16 3.59 -5.10 -17.51
N ASP A 17 4.55 -4.20 -17.63
CA ASP A 17 5.16 -3.54 -16.48
C ASP A 17 4.36 -2.34 -15.95
N LEU A 18 3.31 -1.91 -16.65
CA LEU A 18 2.42 -0.83 -16.25
C LEU A 18 1.04 -1.05 -16.88
N TYR A 19 0.00 -0.69 -16.14
CA TYR A 19 -1.40 -0.73 -16.55
C TYR A 19 -2.04 0.62 -16.26
N GLU A 20 -2.93 1.08 -17.15
CA GLU A 20 -3.63 2.35 -16.96
C GLU A 20 -4.65 2.26 -15.80
N LEU A 21 -5.08 3.41 -15.28
CA LEU A 21 -6.13 3.44 -14.25
C LEU A 21 -7.43 2.80 -14.77
N GLY A 22 -7.98 1.86 -14.00
CA GLY A 22 -9.16 1.07 -14.38
C GLY A 22 -8.85 -0.15 -15.25
N GLU A 23 -7.60 -0.34 -15.66
CA GLU A 23 -7.14 -1.56 -16.33
C GLU A 23 -6.58 -2.56 -15.31
N PHE A 24 -7.15 -3.75 -15.27
CA PHE A 24 -6.72 -4.78 -14.33
C PHE A 24 -5.62 -5.67 -14.93
N PRO A 25 -4.48 -5.86 -14.24
CA PRO A 25 -3.53 -6.87 -14.64
C PRO A 25 -4.16 -8.28 -14.61
N PRO A 26 -3.57 -9.25 -15.33
CA PRO A 26 -3.87 -10.66 -15.11
C PRO A 26 -3.73 -11.00 -13.63
N MET A 27 -4.62 -11.85 -13.12
CA MET A 27 -4.60 -12.25 -11.72
C MET A 27 -3.22 -12.83 -11.35
N ALA A 28 -2.70 -12.42 -10.20
CA ALA A 28 -1.37 -12.76 -9.68
C ALA A 28 -0.16 -12.22 -10.48
N HIS A 29 -0.36 -11.43 -11.54
CA HIS A 29 0.72 -10.65 -12.16
C HIS A 29 0.87 -9.30 -11.46
N VAL A 30 2.00 -9.10 -10.76
CA VAL A 30 2.35 -7.80 -10.16
C VAL A 30 3.18 -7.01 -11.19
N PRO A 31 2.66 -5.90 -11.74
CA PRO A 31 3.44 -5.07 -12.66
C PRO A 31 4.65 -4.46 -11.96
N ALA A 32 5.72 -4.17 -12.71
CA ALA A 32 6.91 -3.54 -12.14
C ALA A 32 6.65 -2.11 -11.65
N ARG A 33 5.72 -1.40 -12.30
CA ARG A 33 5.39 0.00 -12.02
C ARG A 33 3.89 0.22 -11.93
N MET A 34 3.52 1.31 -11.27
CA MET A 34 2.14 1.75 -11.06
C MET A 34 2.02 3.27 -11.08
N HIS A 35 0.80 3.76 -11.28
CA HIS A 35 0.43 5.15 -11.04
C HIS A 35 0.16 5.38 -9.55
N ALA A 36 0.68 6.49 -9.04
CA ALA A 36 0.47 6.94 -7.66
C ALA A 36 0.43 8.48 -7.57
N TRP A 37 -0.33 8.99 -6.60
CA TRP A 37 -0.21 10.38 -6.16
C TRP A 37 0.94 10.51 -5.17
N ALA A 38 2.09 10.93 -5.69
CA ALA A 38 3.32 11.03 -4.91
C ALA A 38 3.56 12.46 -4.40
N ILE A 39 4.02 12.54 -3.16
CA ILE A 39 4.61 13.74 -2.56
C ILE A 39 6.12 13.63 -2.68
N ARG A 40 6.79 14.76 -2.90
CA ARG A 40 8.25 14.91 -2.79
C ARG A 40 8.59 16.12 -1.92
N ARG A 41 9.73 16.07 -1.23
CA ARG A 41 10.11 17.07 -0.22
C ARG A 41 10.13 18.50 -0.77
N GLU A 42 10.65 18.67 -1.98
CA GLU A 42 10.75 19.96 -2.66
C GLU A 42 9.39 20.55 -3.07
N ARG A 43 8.32 19.75 -3.02
CA ARG A 43 6.96 20.16 -3.36
C ARG A 43 6.04 20.38 -2.16
N HIS A 44 6.55 20.28 -0.93
CA HIS A 44 5.73 20.53 0.26
C HIS A 44 4.93 21.84 0.15
N GLY A 45 3.66 21.76 0.54
CA GLY A 45 2.68 22.83 0.39
C GLY A 45 1.25 22.30 0.29
N GLU A 46 0.34 23.15 -0.13
CA GLU A 46 -1.08 22.80 -0.30
C GLU A 46 -1.26 21.52 -1.14
N PRO A 47 -2.30 20.70 -0.89
CA PRO A 47 -2.46 19.40 -1.54
C PRO A 47 -2.46 19.41 -3.07
N ASP A 48 -2.97 20.48 -3.69
CA ASP A 48 -2.99 20.65 -5.15
C ASP A 48 -1.59 20.82 -5.78
N ARG A 49 -0.62 21.25 -4.98
CA ARG A 49 0.79 21.39 -5.36
C ARG A 49 1.63 20.19 -4.93
N SER A 50 1.47 19.74 -3.69
CA SER A 50 2.34 18.72 -3.09
C SER A 50 2.15 17.34 -3.70
N PHE A 51 0.90 16.96 -4.00
CA PHE A 51 0.56 15.71 -4.66
C PHE A 51 0.65 15.86 -6.18
N GLN A 52 1.44 15.00 -6.83
CA GLN A 52 1.51 14.91 -8.28
C GLN A 52 1.35 13.46 -8.72
N LEU A 53 0.67 13.26 -9.85
CA LEU A 53 0.51 11.93 -10.43
C LEU A 53 1.85 11.50 -11.05
N GLU A 54 2.44 10.43 -10.54
CA GLU A 54 3.71 9.88 -10.99
C GLU A 54 3.56 8.39 -11.31
N VAL A 55 4.50 7.86 -12.10
CA VAL A 55 4.69 6.42 -12.28
C VAL A 55 5.87 6.00 -11.40
N VAL A 56 5.62 5.08 -10.47
CA VAL A 56 6.57 4.60 -9.46
C VAL A 56 6.65 3.08 -9.47
N ASP A 57 7.67 2.51 -8.84
CA ASP A 57 7.82 1.06 -8.74
C ASP A 57 6.80 0.44 -7.78
N VAL A 58 6.28 -0.74 -8.12
CA VAL A 58 5.45 -1.52 -7.19
C VAL A 58 6.36 -2.23 -6.20
N ARG A 59 6.17 -1.92 -4.91
CA ARG A 59 6.85 -2.63 -3.82
C ARG A 59 6.39 -4.09 -3.78
N LYS A 60 7.35 -5.01 -3.74
CA LYS A 60 7.08 -6.44 -3.51
C LYS A 60 6.74 -6.66 -2.03
N PRO A 61 5.86 -7.61 -1.69
CA PRO A 61 5.56 -7.89 -0.30
C PRO A 61 6.80 -8.48 0.37
N GLY A 62 7.09 -8.01 1.58
CA GLY A 62 7.93 -8.73 2.52
C GLY A 62 7.25 -10.03 2.99
N SER A 63 7.98 -10.81 3.78
CA SER A 63 7.55 -12.15 4.20
C SER A 63 6.17 -12.21 4.87
N SER A 64 5.82 -11.20 5.66
CA SER A 64 4.55 -11.11 6.40
C SER A 64 3.58 -10.08 5.83
N GLU A 65 3.86 -9.52 4.66
CA GLU A 65 3.05 -8.46 4.05
C GLU A 65 2.23 -8.99 2.87
N VAL A 66 1.24 -8.22 2.46
CA VAL A 66 0.47 -8.42 1.23
C VAL A 66 0.57 -7.19 0.34
N VAL A 67 0.50 -7.40 -0.97
CA VAL A 67 0.25 -6.32 -1.94
C VAL A 67 -1.22 -6.34 -2.28
N VAL A 68 -1.88 -5.19 -2.18
CA VAL A 68 -3.30 -5.01 -2.47
C VAL A 68 -3.45 -4.14 -3.71
N LEU A 69 -4.24 -4.61 -4.67
CA LEU A 69 -4.79 -3.79 -5.75
C LEU A 69 -5.88 -2.89 -5.15
N VAL A 70 -5.62 -1.59 -5.09
CA VAL A 70 -6.52 -0.61 -4.45
C VAL A 70 -7.69 -0.31 -5.38
N MET A 71 -8.91 -0.54 -4.88
CA MET A 71 -10.15 -0.22 -5.59
C MET A 71 -10.69 1.16 -5.20
N ALA A 72 -10.51 1.54 -3.93
CA ALA A 72 -10.82 2.87 -3.42
C ALA A 72 -9.94 3.17 -2.19
N ALA A 73 -9.72 4.46 -1.95
CA ALA A 73 -8.99 4.98 -0.80
C ALA A 73 -9.80 6.04 -0.07
N GLY A 74 -9.65 6.11 1.26
CA GLY A 74 -10.26 7.14 2.09
C GLY A 74 -9.40 8.40 2.16
N VAL A 75 -10.03 9.57 2.30
CA VAL A 75 -9.36 10.85 2.49
C VAL A 75 -9.35 11.21 3.97
N ASN A 76 -8.18 11.47 4.52
CA ASN A 76 -7.99 11.79 5.93
C ASN A 76 -7.08 13.03 6.09
N TYR A 77 -7.15 13.70 7.25
CA TYR A 77 -6.35 14.88 7.56
C TYR A 77 -4.84 14.62 7.53
N ASN A 78 -4.39 13.41 7.87
CA ASN A 78 -2.96 13.08 7.87
C ASN A 78 -2.33 13.21 6.47
N GLY A 79 -3.08 12.97 5.39
CA GLY A 79 -2.62 13.22 4.01
C GLY A 79 -2.36 14.70 3.73
N VAL A 80 -3.16 15.59 4.33
CA VAL A 80 -2.92 17.05 4.25
C VAL A 80 -1.64 17.41 4.99
N TRP A 81 -1.42 16.87 6.20
CA TRP A 81 -0.19 17.09 6.97
C TRP A 81 1.05 16.56 6.24
N ALA A 82 0.95 15.40 5.59
CA ALA A 82 2.01 14.84 4.75
C ALA A 82 2.35 15.76 3.56
N GLY A 83 1.34 16.26 2.85
CA GLY A 83 1.52 17.20 1.74
C GLY A 83 2.16 18.51 2.18
N LEU A 84 1.67 19.08 3.28
CA LEU A 84 2.20 20.31 3.87
C LEU A 84 3.63 20.15 4.42
N GLY A 85 3.96 18.96 4.92
CA GLY A 85 5.18 18.73 5.71
C GLY A 85 5.11 19.39 7.10
N ILE A 86 3.90 19.54 7.64
CA ILE A 86 3.61 20.20 8.92
C ILE A 86 2.69 19.28 9.73
N PRO A 87 2.97 19.02 11.03
CA PRO A 87 4.03 19.61 11.85
C PRO A 87 5.43 19.06 11.56
N ILE A 88 5.52 17.95 10.82
CA ILE A 88 6.75 17.28 10.45
C ILE A 88 6.63 16.79 9.00
N SER A 89 7.77 16.69 8.33
CA SER A 89 7.85 16.05 7.02
C SER A 89 7.93 14.53 7.17
N PRO A 90 7.12 13.72 6.47
CA PRO A 90 7.25 12.25 6.49
C PRO A 90 8.65 11.77 6.07
N PHE A 91 9.34 12.56 5.24
CA PHE A 91 10.70 12.28 4.80
C PHE A 91 11.73 12.31 5.94
N ASP A 92 11.44 12.99 7.05
CA ASP A 92 12.27 12.96 8.26
C ASP A 92 12.01 11.72 9.14
N VAL A 93 10.95 10.95 8.82
CA VAL A 93 10.57 9.71 9.49
C VAL A 93 11.16 8.50 8.76
N HIS A 94 10.84 8.34 7.48
CA HIS A 94 11.17 7.12 6.72
C HIS A 94 12.32 7.30 5.71
N GLY A 95 12.76 8.53 5.41
CA GLY A 95 13.93 8.79 4.55
C GLY A 95 13.81 8.38 3.07
N ALA A 96 12.62 8.06 2.57
CA ALA A 96 12.42 7.65 1.17
C ALA A 96 12.44 8.86 0.21
N GLU A 97 12.66 8.63 -1.08
CA GLU A 97 12.74 9.71 -2.09
C GLU A 97 11.39 10.36 -2.43
N TYR A 98 10.29 9.63 -2.21
CA TYR A 98 8.92 10.08 -2.39
C TYR A 98 8.02 9.42 -1.33
N HIS A 99 6.84 9.98 -1.14
CA HIS A 99 5.86 9.51 -0.17
C HIS A 99 4.49 9.36 -0.86
N ILE A 100 3.90 8.17 -0.79
CA ILE A 100 2.52 7.92 -1.18
C ILE A 100 1.69 7.95 0.11
N ALA A 101 0.83 8.95 0.24
CA ALA A 101 -0.07 9.04 1.38
C ALA A 101 -1.30 8.13 1.22
N GLY A 102 -2.16 8.12 2.24
CA GLY A 102 -3.45 7.44 2.23
C GLY A 102 -3.47 6.30 3.24
N SER A 103 -4.31 6.45 4.26
CA SER A 103 -4.35 5.56 5.43
C SER A 103 -5.67 4.78 5.55
N ASP A 104 -6.44 4.72 4.47
CA ASP A 104 -7.66 3.92 4.35
C ASP A 104 -7.71 3.33 2.94
N ALA A 105 -8.11 2.07 2.82
CA ALA A 105 -8.33 1.45 1.52
C ALA A 105 -9.33 0.30 1.56
N SER A 106 -9.98 0.08 0.42
CA SER A 106 -10.61 -1.19 0.07
C SER A 106 -9.98 -1.72 -1.21
N GLY A 107 -9.73 -3.02 -1.28
CA GLY A 107 -9.04 -3.60 -2.42
C GLY A 107 -9.07 -5.11 -2.49
N ILE A 108 -8.26 -5.66 -3.40
CA ILE A 108 -8.12 -7.09 -3.63
C ILE A 108 -6.67 -7.50 -3.34
N VAL A 109 -6.45 -8.52 -2.52
CA VAL A 109 -5.12 -9.08 -2.28
C VAL A 109 -4.56 -9.62 -3.59
N TRP A 110 -3.42 -9.09 -4.03
CA TRP A 110 -2.84 -9.36 -5.34
C TRP A 110 -1.56 -10.20 -5.29
N ALA A 111 -0.79 -10.06 -4.21
CA ALA A 111 0.34 -10.92 -3.87
C ALA A 111 0.48 -11.05 -2.36
N VAL A 112 1.08 -12.15 -1.89
CA VAL A 112 1.27 -12.44 -0.47
C VAL A 112 2.72 -12.83 -0.19
N GLY A 113 3.23 -12.42 0.97
CA GLY A 113 4.50 -12.89 1.51
C GLY A 113 4.48 -14.38 1.87
N ASP A 114 5.66 -14.98 1.98
CA ASP A 114 5.87 -16.41 2.23
C ASP A 114 5.43 -16.89 3.62
N ARG A 115 5.23 -15.97 4.58
CA ARG A 115 4.73 -16.23 5.94
C ARG A 115 3.28 -15.82 6.15
N VAL A 116 2.62 -15.21 5.18
CA VAL A 116 1.18 -14.93 5.25
C VAL A 116 0.40 -16.24 5.24
N ARG A 117 -0.53 -16.42 6.18
CA ARG A 117 -1.35 -17.65 6.33
C ARG A 117 -2.86 -17.39 6.31
N ASN A 118 -3.28 -16.19 6.69
CA ASN A 118 -4.69 -15.86 6.88
C ASN A 118 -5.35 -15.24 5.63
N TRP A 119 -4.55 -14.84 4.64
CA TRP A 119 -5.00 -14.20 3.41
C TRP A 119 -4.45 -14.90 2.17
N LYS A 120 -5.19 -14.85 1.06
CA LYS A 120 -4.78 -15.39 -0.24
C LYS A 120 -5.07 -14.40 -1.37
N VAL A 121 -4.37 -14.57 -2.48
CA VAL A 121 -4.61 -13.79 -3.70
C VAL A 121 -6.08 -13.93 -4.12
N GLY A 122 -6.74 -12.80 -4.39
CA GLY A 122 -8.15 -12.69 -4.75
C GLY A 122 -9.09 -12.33 -3.60
N ASP A 123 -8.62 -12.30 -2.35
CA ASP A 123 -9.46 -11.88 -1.21
C ASP A 123 -9.78 -10.38 -1.27
N GLU A 124 -11.04 -10.03 -1.04
CA GLU A 124 -11.51 -8.65 -0.88
C GLU A 124 -11.27 -8.17 0.55
N VAL A 125 -10.59 -7.04 0.71
CA VAL A 125 -10.14 -6.54 2.01
C VAL A 125 -10.42 -5.05 2.19
N VAL A 126 -10.57 -4.64 3.45
CA VAL A 126 -10.38 -3.26 3.90
C VAL A 126 -9.15 -3.20 4.78
N ILE A 127 -8.42 -2.10 4.73
CA ILE A 127 -7.11 -1.98 5.40
C ILE A 127 -7.24 -1.08 6.64
N HIS A 128 -6.75 -1.56 7.77
CA HIS A 128 -6.53 -0.77 8.98
C HIS A 128 -5.11 -0.18 8.98
N CYS A 129 -4.93 1.03 9.50
CA CYS A 129 -3.69 1.78 9.31
C CYS A 129 -2.58 1.54 10.34
N ASN A 130 -2.85 0.85 11.45
CA ASN A 130 -1.81 0.58 12.44
C ASN A 130 -0.83 -0.49 11.97
N GLN A 131 0.46 -0.23 12.15
CA GLN A 131 1.54 -1.20 11.98
C GLN A 131 2.45 -1.19 13.22
N ASP A 132 3.11 -2.31 13.46
CA ASP A 132 4.12 -2.53 14.49
C ASP A 132 5.05 -3.68 14.05
N ASP A 133 6.23 -3.80 14.64
CA ASP A 133 7.21 -4.84 14.24
C ASP A 133 6.85 -6.24 14.77
N GLY A 134 5.92 -6.31 15.73
CA GLY A 134 5.29 -7.55 16.19
C GLY A 134 6.14 -8.45 17.08
N ASP A 135 7.28 -7.98 17.60
CA ASP A 135 8.27 -8.82 18.29
C ASP A 135 8.57 -8.42 19.76
N ASP A 136 7.88 -7.41 20.30
CA ASP A 136 8.02 -6.97 21.70
C ASP A 136 6.87 -7.44 22.63
N GLU A 137 6.96 -7.12 23.92
CA GLU A 137 5.97 -7.51 24.93
C GLU A 137 4.61 -6.84 24.77
N HIS A 138 4.56 -5.62 24.22
CA HIS A 138 3.32 -4.90 23.96
C HIS A 138 2.54 -5.59 22.82
N CYS A 139 3.23 -6.01 21.76
CA CYS A 139 2.64 -6.75 20.64
C CYS A 139 2.27 -8.20 21.00
N ASN A 140 2.97 -8.82 21.95
CA ASN A 140 2.85 -10.25 22.25
C ASN A 140 2.27 -10.55 23.65
N GLY A 141 1.34 -9.73 24.12
CA GLY A 141 0.63 -9.96 25.38
C GLY A 141 0.06 -8.71 26.04
N GLY A 142 0.51 -7.52 25.62
CA GLY A 142 0.00 -6.23 26.04
C GLY A 142 -0.97 -5.58 25.04
N ASP A 143 -0.92 -4.24 24.98
CA ASP A 143 -1.59 -3.42 23.97
C ASP A 143 -0.55 -2.98 22.91
N PRO A 144 -0.66 -3.42 21.64
CA PRO A 144 0.28 -3.08 20.58
C PRO A 144 0.43 -1.58 20.33
N MET A 145 -0.57 -0.76 20.69
CA MET A 145 -0.50 0.70 20.58
C MET A 145 0.56 1.33 21.48
N TYR A 146 1.05 0.60 22.49
CA TYR A 146 2.15 1.04 23.35
C TYR A 146 3.53 0.58 22.88
N SER A 147 3.61 -0.21 21.81
CA SER A 147 4.90 -0.55 21.21
C SER A 147 5.57 0.71 20.66
N PRO A 148 6.86 0.96 20.95
CA PRO A 148 7.63 2.01 20.29
C PRO A 148 7.79 1.81 18.78
N SER A 149 7.52 0.61 18.25
CA SER A 149 7.55 0.32 16.82
C SER A 149 6.26 0.71 16.09
N GLN A 150 5.22 1.07 16.85
CA GLN A 150 3.93 1.46 16.32
C GLN A 150 4.06 2.65 15.38
N ARG A 151 3.39 2.57 14.24
CA ARG A 151 3.33 3.64 13.23
C ARG A 151 2.04 3.56 12.42
N ILE A 152 1.69 4.67 11.78
CA ILE A 152 0.52 4.81 10.90
C ILE A 152 0.94 4.65 9.44
N TRP A 153 0.46 3.58 8.82
CA TRP A 153 0.62 3.31 7.39
C TRP A 153 0.02 4.44 6.53
N GLY A 154 0.77 4.84 5.50
CA GLY A 154 0.38 5.92 4.60
C GLY A 154 0.46 7.32 5.19
N TYR A 155 1.04 7.47 6.40
CA TYR A 155 1.48 8.76 6.95
C TYR A 155 2.94 8.70 7.40
N GLU A 156 3.27 7.73 8.25
CA GLU A 156 4.64 7.50 8.74
C GLU A 156 5.42 6.52 7.85
N THR A 157 4.73 5.84 6.92
CA THR A 157 5.32 4.96 5.91
C THR A 157 5.09 5.51 4.49
N PRO A 158 5.98 5.20 3.52
CA PRO A 158 5.92 5.79 2.19
C PRO A 158 4.98 5.08 1.20
N ASP A 159 4.29 4.02 1.61
CA ASP A 159 3.59 3.04 0.77
C ASP A 159 2.06 3.03 0.97
N GLY A 160 1.45 4.20 1.19
CA GLY A 160 0.01 4.37 1.40
C GLY A 160 -0.90 4.04 0.21
N SER A 161 -2.19 4.32 0.36
CA SER A 161 -3.25 3.87 -0.57
C SER A 161 -3.57 4.78 -1.75
N PHE A 162 -2.99 5.97 -1.87
CA PHE A 162 -3.21 6.82 -3.05
C PHE A 162 -2.39 6.37 -4.27
N ALA A 163 -2.48 5.08 -4.60
CA ALA A 163 -1.79 4.41 -5.68
C ALA A 163 -2.62 3.23 -6.20
N GLN A 164 -2.27 2.67 -7.37
CA GLN A 164 -2.92 1.45 -7.86
C GLN A 164 -2.66 0.24 -6.95
N PHE A 165 -1.46 0.15 -6.37
CA PHE A 165 -1.10 -0.89 -5.43
C PHE A 165 -0.54 -0.29 -4.15
N THR A 166 -0.77 -0.99 -3.04
CA THR A 166 -0.16 -0.68 -1.75
C THR A 166 0.36 -1.97 -1.12
N THR A 167 1.44 -1.86 -0.34
CA THR A 167 1.95 -2.98 0.47
C THR A 167 1.60 -2.72 1.93
N VAL A 168 1.08 -3.74 2.60
CA VAL A 168 0.64 -3.62 4.00
C VAL A 168 0.89 -4.91 4.77
N GLN A 169 1.10 -4.77 6.08
CA GLN A 169 1.24 -5.85 7.07
C GLN A 169 -0.12 -6.40 7.51
#